data_AF-C6LIR5-F1
#
_entry.id   AF-C6LIR5-F1
#
_cell.length_a   1.000
_cell.length_b   1.000
_cell.length_c   1.000
_cell.angle_alpha   90.00
_cell.angle_beta   90.00
_cell.angle_gamma   90.00
#
_symmetry.space_group_name_H-M   'P 1'
#
loop_
_entity.id
_entity.type
_entity.pdbx_description
1 polymer ?
#
loop_
_entity_poly.entity_id
_entity_poly.type
_entity_poly.pdbx_seq_one_letter_code
_entity_poly.pdbx_strand_id
1 'polypeptide(L)'
;MNRSAFIKGLNSNIRLSEKERRRIIRRSLEKYPWKLKCTVAMEEFAELQQQVSKQIRGYGDQLGLLEEMADAYICLRFLESIFNVTEGELQKAIDVKLQRERGNL
;
A
#
# COMPACT_ATOMS: atom_id res chain seq x y z
N MET A 1 13.05 7.62 -0.14
CA MET A 1 12.09 8.70 -0.44
C MET A 1 12.45 10.02 0.27
N ASN A 2 11.91 11.17 -0.14
CA ASN A 2 12.15 12.47 0.55
C ASN A 2 11.18 12.65 1.74
N ARG A 3 11.61 12.18 2.92
CA ARG A 3 10.86 12.22 4.19
C ARG A 3 10.31 13.62 4.54
N SER A 4 11.05 14.68 4.21
CA SER A 4 10.59 16.06 4.45
C SER A 4 9.34 16.43 3.64
N ALA A 5 9.24 15.92 2.41
CA ALA A 5 8.09 16.15 1.55
C ALA A 5 6.86 15.38 2.06
N PHE A 6 7.05 14.15 2.53
CA PHE A 6 6.00 13.34 3.12
C PHE A 6 5.41 14.01 4.38
N ILE A 7 6.27 14.44 5.32
CA ILE A 7 5.84 15.17 6.53
C ILE A 7 5.09 16.45 6.17
N LYS A 8 5.60 17.23 5.20
CA LYS A 8 4.91 18.44 4.73
C LYS A 8 3.53 18.12 4.15
N GLY A 9 3.40 17.00 3.44
CA GLY A 9 2.14 16.51 2.90
C GLY A 9 1.13 16.13 4.00
N LEU A 10 1.57 15.40 5.03
CA LEU A 10 0.72 15.02 6.17
C LEU A 10 0.20 16.24 6.95
N ASN A 11 1.01 17.28 7.09
CA ASN A 11 0.65 18.52 7.78
C ASN A 11 -0.19 19.49 6.92
N SER A 12 -0.57 19.09 5.71
CA SER A 12 -1.35 19.91 4.80
C SER A 12 -2.81 19.44 4.72
N ASN A 13 -3.65 20.20 4.01
CA ASN A 13 -5.05 19.84 3.77
C ASN A 13 -5.25 18.87 2.59
N ILE A 14 -4.18 18.17 2.15
CA ILE A 14 -4.29 17.20 1.05
C ILE A 14 -5.26 16.08 1.44
N ARG A 15 -6.37 16.00 0.72
CA ARG A 15 -7.36 14.92 0.82
C ARG A 15 -7.92 14.62 -0.55
N LEU A 16 -7.50 13.49 -1.11
CA LEU A 16 -8.02 13.01 -2.39
C LEU A 16 -9.29 12.20 -2.17
N SER A 17 -10.31 12.43 -3.00
CA SER A 17 -11.46 11.54 -3.10
C SER A 17 -11.09 10.20 -3.71
N GLU A 18 -11.91 9.17 -3.48
CA GLU A 18 -11.72 7.85 -4.10
C GLU A 18 -11.67 7.91 -5.63
N LYS A 19 -12.47 8.80 -6.24
CA LYS A 19 -12.47 9.01 -7.69
C LYS A 19 -11.13 9.55 -8.18
N GLU A 20 -10.52 10.48 -7.44
CA GLU A 20 -9.22 11.04 -7.77
C GLU A 20 -8.11 10.01 -7.58
N ARG A 21 -8.12 9.25 -6.48
CA ARG A 21 -7.18 8.15 -6.22
C ARG A 21 -7.19 7.15 -7.38
N ARG A 22 -8.36 6.64 -7.76
CA ARG A 22 -8.51 5.72 -8.90
C ARG A 22 -8.00 6.32 -10.22
N ARG A 23 -8.27 7.60 -10.47
CA ARG A 23 -7.80 8.30 -11.67
C ARG A 23 -6.27 8.40 -11.72
N ILE A 24 -5.63 8.69 -10.59
CA ILE A 24 -4.17 8.78 -10.47
C ILE A 24 -3.54 7.40 -10.70
N ILE A 25 -4.09 6.36 -10.06
CA ILE A 25 -3.62 4.97 -10.22
C ILE A 25 -3.68 4.56 -11.69
N ARG A 26 -4.83 4.72 -12.35
CA ARG A 26 -5.00 4.40 -13.77
C ARG A 26 -3.97 5.11 -14.65
N ARG A 27 -3.79 6.43 -14.47
CA ARG A 27 -2.80 7.21 -15.22
C ARG A 27 -1.38 6.72 -15.00
N SER A 28 -1.06 6.27 -13.78
CA SER A 28 0.24 5.69 -13.45
C SER A 28 0.49 4.39 -14.22
N LEU A 29 -0.52 3.52 -14.34
CA LEU A 29 -0.44 2.27 -15.09
C LEU A 29 -0.44 2.47 -16.62
N GLU A 30 -1.05 3.54 -17.12
CA GLU A 30 -0.99 3.92 -18.54
C GLU A 30 0.39 4.45 -18.93
N LYS A 31 1.07 5.14 -18.01
CA LYS A 31 2.36 5.78 -18.27
C LYS A 31 3.54 4.80 -18.20
N TYR A 32 3.47 3.78 -17.34
CA TYR A 32 4.58 2.88 -17.04
C TYR A 32 4.22 1.42 -17.34
N PRO A 33 5.17 0.59 -17.82
CA PRO A 33 4.92 -0.83 -18.03
C PRO A 33 4.42 -1.53 -16.76
N TRP A 34 3.41 -2.40 -16.89
CA TRP A 34 2.84 -3.11 -15.73
C TRP A 34 3.89 -3.92 -14.95
N LYS A 35 4.86 -4.53 -15.64
CA LYS A 35 5.96 -5.26 -14.99
C LYS A 35 6.81 -4.37 -14.08
N LEU A 36 7.08 -3.12 -14.50
CA LEU A 36 7.79 -2.16 -13.66
C LEU A 36 7.00 -1.85 -12.39
N LYS A 37 5.68 -1.72 -12.50
CA LYS A 37 4.80 -1.50 -11.34
C LYS A 37 4.74 -2.71 -10.41
N CYS A 38 4.84 -3.92 -10.93
CA CYS A 38 5.02 -5.12 -10.11
C CYS A 38 6.38 -5.13 -9.39
N THR A 39 7.47 -4.73 -10.07
CA THR A 39 8.78 -4.59 -9.41
C THR A 39 8.74 -3.59 -8.26
N VAL A 40 8.15 -2.40 -8.49
CA VAL A 40 7.95 -1.41 -7.43
C VAL A 40 7.15 -2.01 -6.26
N ALA A 41 6.04 -2.72 -6.54
CA ALA A 41 5.27 -3.36 -5.48
C ALA A 41 6.10 -4.35 -4.65
N MET A 42 6.98 -5.12 -5.28
CA MET A 42 7.90 -6.01 -4.55
C MET A 42 8.87 -5.24 -3.66
N GLU A 43 9.40 -4.12 -4.14
CA GLU A 43 10.30 -3.24 -3.38
C GLU A 43 9.59 -2.65 -2.16
N GLU A 44 8.41 -2.04 -2.34
CA GLU A 44 7.64 -1.45 -1.23
C GLU A 44 7.22 -2.51 -0.17
N PHE A 45 6.88 -3.72 -0.60
CA PHE A 45 6.59 -4.80 0.35
C PHE A 45 7.82 -5.23 1.13
N ALA A 46 9.01 -5.20 0.52
CA ALA A 46 10.27 -5.46 1.22
C ALA A 46 10.65 -4.31 2.18
N GLU A 47 10.34 -3.06 1.85
CA GLU A 47 10.54 -1.90 2.73
C GLU A 47 9.61 -1.95 3.94
N LEU A 48 8.32 -2.30 3.74
CA LEU A 48 7.38 -2.54 4.84
C LEU A 48 7.86 -3.67 5.76
N GLN A 49 8.32 -4.80 5.18
CA GLN A 49 8.91 -5.90 5.96
C GLN A 49 10.07 -5.40 6.83
N GLN A 50 10.95 -4.55 6.28
CA GLN A 50 12.05 -3.97 7.02
C GLN A 50 11.57 -3.06 8.16
N GLN A 51 10.58 -2.19 7.93
CA GLN A 51 10.07 -1.33 9.01
C GLN A 51 9.40 -2.13 10.13
N VAL A 52 8.61 -3.16 9.80
CA VAL A 52 8.04 -4.07 10.81
C VAL A 52 9.16 -4.74 11.61
N SER A 53 10.24 -5.19 10.95
CA SER A 53 11.42 -5.75 11.61
C SER A 53 12.11 -4.77 12.58
N LYS A 54 12.18 -3.48 12.23
CA LYS A 54 12.71 -2.43 13.14
C LYS A 54 11.79 -2.24 14.36
N GLN A 55 10.48 -2.25 14.14
CA GLN A 55 9.49 -2.07 15.21
C GLN A 55 9.57 -3.19 16.26
N ILE A 56 9.61 -4.46 15.82
CA ILE A 56 9.69 -5.60 16.76
C ILE A 56 11.02 -5.66 17.53
N ARG A 57 12.08 -4.98 17.06
CA ARG A 57 13.38 -4.89 17.74
C ARG A 57 13.51 -3.67 18.66
N GLY A 58 12.48 -2.82 18.75
CA GLY A 58 12.42 -1.70 19.69
C GLY A 58 13.12 -0.41 19.24
N TYR A 59 13.51 -0.30 17.97
CA TYR A 59 14.09 0.93 17.41
C TYR A 59 13.33 1.42 16.16
N GLY A 60 12.12 0.91 15.95
CA GLY A 60 11.26 1.31 14.85
C GLY A 60 10.78 2.76 14.98
N ASP A 61 10.48 3.36 13.83
CA ASP A 61 10.01 4.72 13.72
C ASP A 61 8.58 4.69 13.18
N GLN A 62 7.64 5.33 13.89
CA GLN A 62 6.21 5.24 13.57
C GLN A 62 5.86 5.92 12.24
N LEU A 63 6.60 6.96 11.88
CA LEU A 63 6.35 7.70 10.64
C LEU A 63 6.80 6.89 9.42
N GLY A 64 7.95 6.23 9.51
CA GLY A 64 8.49 5.34 8.49
C GLY A 64 7.59 4.12 8.33
N LEU A 65 7.11 3.52 9.42
CA LEU A 65 6.10 2.45 9.32
C LEU A 65 4.85 2.93 8.59
N LEU A 66 4.34 4.12 8.91
CA LEU A 66 3.15 4.69 8.26
C LEU A 66 3.38 4.95 6.76
N GLU A 67 4.55 5.45 6.40
CA GLU A 67 4.98 5.70 5.01
C GLU A 67 4.93 4.39 4.20
N GLU A 68 5.66 3.36 4.64
CA GLU A 68 5.70 2.08 3.92
C GLU A 68 4.36 1.35 3.90
N MET A 69 3.53 1.51 4.95
CA MET A 69 2.16 0.98 4.94
C MET A 69 1.30 1.66 3.86
N ALA A 70 1.47 2.97 3.68
CA ALA A 70 0.76 3.70 2.63
C ALA A 70 1.24 3.28 1.23
N ASP A 71 2.55 3.11 1.04
CA ASP A 71 3.13 2.65 -0.23
C ASP A 71 2.70 1.22 -0.56
N ALA A 72 2.69 0.32 0.42
CA ALA A 72 2.15 -1.03 0.26
C ALA A 72 0.66 -1.03 -0.12
N TYR A 73 -0.16 -0.17 0.49
CA TYR A 73 -1.58 -0.05 0.15
C TYR A 73 -1.78 0.43 -1.29
N ILE A 74 -1.02 1.43 -1.73
CA ILE A 74 -1.05 1.91 -3.12
C ILE A 74 -0.61 0.79 -4.08
N CYS A 75 0.43 0.04 -3.73
CA CYS A 75 0.91 -1.08 -4.51
C CYS A 75 -0.12 -2.19 -4.64
N LEU A 76 -0.88 -2.51 -3.57
CA LEU A 76 -2.02 -3.42 -3.68
C LEU A 76 -3.04 -2.92 -4.70
N ARG A 77 -3.36 -1.62 -4.72
CA ARG A 77 -4.26 -1.05 -5.75
C ARG A 77 -3.70 -1.16 -7.17
N PHE A 78 -2.38 -1.07 -7.35
CA PHE A 78 -1.77 -1.35 -8.65
C PHE A 78 -1.95 -2.82 -9.05
N LEU A 79 -1.68 -3.75 -8.13
CA LEU A 79 -1.81 -5.20 -8.40
C LEU A 79 -3.25 -5.61 -8.70
N GLU A 80 -4.23 -5.06 -7.98
CA GLU A 80 -5.65 -5.23 -8.27
C GLU A 80 -5.96 -4.85 -9.72
N SER A 81 -5.54 -3.66 -10.14
CA SER A 81 -5.81 -3.17 -11.50
C SER A 81 -5.00 -3.89 -12.58
N ILE A 82 -3.78 -4.34 -12.30
CA ILE A 82 -2.92 -5.05 -13.26
C ILE A 82 -3.45 -6.47 -13.52
N PHE A 83 -3.87 -7.16 -12.46
CA PHE A 83 -4.33 -8.55 -12.53
C PHE A 83 -5.85 -8.69 -12.60
N ASN A 84 -6.56 -7.57 -12.78
CA ASN A 84 -8.01 -7.52 -12.88
C ASN A 84 -8.73 -8.19 -11.70
N VAL A 85 -8.19 -8.00 -10.49
CA VAL A 85 -8.82 -8.43 -9.23
C VAL A 85 -9.79 -7.32 -8.81
N THR A 86 -11.06 -7.66 -8.69
CA THR A 86 -12.08 -6.71 -8.24
C THR A 86 -12.03 -6.52 -6.72
N GLU A 87 -12.47 -5.36 -6.26
CA GLU A 87 -12.59 -5.04 -4.82
C GLU A 87 -13.48 -6.06 -4.09
N GLY A 88 -14.55 -6.53 -4.74
CA GLY A 88 -15.45 -7.55 -4.18
C GLY A 88 -14.79 -8.92 -4.02
N GLU A 89 -13.98 -9.36 -4.98
CA GLU A 89 -13.21 -10.61 -4.88
C GLU A 89 -12.17 -10.53 -3.76
N LEU A 90 -11.42 -9.42 -3.68
CA LEU A 90 -10.41 -9.25 -2.64
C LEU A 90 -11.06 -9.16 -1.25
N GLN A 91 -12.15 -8.40 -1.10
CA GLN A 91 -12.85 -8.30 0.17
C GLN A 91 -13.40 -9.65 0.62
N LYS A 92 -13.98 -10.44 -0.30
CA LYS A 92 -14.44 -11.79 0.03
C LYS A 92 -13.30 -12.69 0.48
N ALA A 93 -12.13 -12.61 -0.16
CA ALA A 93 -10.95 -13.36 0.24
C ALA A 93 -10.42 -12.94 1.62
N ILE A 94 -10.45 -11.64 1.94
CA ILE A 94 -10.13 -11.10 3.27
C ILE A 94 -11.10 -11.67 4.32
N ASP A 95 -12.41 -11.61 4.09
CA ASP A 95 -13.41 -12.13 5.02
C ASP A 95 -13.21 -13.62 5.32
N VAL A 96 -12.91 -14.42 4.28
CA VAL A 96 -12.60 -15.85 4.44
C VAL A 96 -11.35 -16.06 5.31
N LYS A 97 -10.31 -15.24 5.16
CA LYS A 97 -9.10 -15.34 5.98
C LYS A 97 -9.36 -14.90 7.42
N LEU A 98 -10.06 -13.79 7.64
CA LEU A 98 -10.39 -13.29 8.98
C LEU A 98 -11.32 -14.25 9.74
N GLN A 99 -12.26 -14.90 9.06
CA GLN A 99 -13.12 -15.91 9.68
C GLN A 99 -12.31 -17.12 10.19
N ARG A 100 -11.19 -17.47 9.53
CA ARG A 100 -10.28 -18.53 10.01
C ARG A 100 -9.53 -18.08 11.25
N GLU A 101 -8.97 -16.87 11.24
CA GLU A 101 -8.30 -16.30 12.41
C GLU A 101 -9.24 -16.18 13.61
N ARG A 102 -10.50 -15.78 13.40
CA ARG A 102 -11.52 -15.75 14.46
C ARG A 102 -11.75 -17.12 15.11
N GLY A 103 -11.58 -18.22 14.37
CA GLY A 103 -11.67 -19.57 14.92
C GLY A 103 -10.42 -20.01 15.69
N ASN A 104 -9.30 -19.30 15.54
CA ASN A 104 -8.04 -19.55 16.25
C ASN A 104 -7.87 -18.69 17.51
N LEU A 105 -8.74 -17.70 17.73
CA LEU A 105 -8.83 -16.88 18.95
C LEU A 105 -9.60 -17.62 20.05
#